data_AF-A0A3B0WLT8-F1
#
_entry.id   AF-A0A3B0WLT8-F1
#
_cell.length_a   1.000
_cell.length_b   1.000
_cell.length_c   1.000
_cell.angle_alpha   90.00
_cell.angle_beta   90.00
_cell.angle_gamma   90.00
#
_symmetry.space_group_name_H-M   'P 1'
#
loop_
_entity.id
_entity.type
_entity.pdbx_description
1 polymer ?
#
loop_
_entity_poly.entity_id
_entity_poly.type
_entity_poly.pdbx_seq_one_letter_code
_entity_poly.pdbx_strand_id
1 'polypeptide(L)'
;MNLDTRTGLMWQKCSLGLMGATVSSICDVGVIQMHTWLTALKAANADTGYGYSDWRLPNVNELASLIDTACFSPAINETLFPATSNNDYWTSTPFNTDVNYVYFLQGDIASISNNRLKNLAKNVRLVRGLQ
;
A
#
# COMPACT_ATOMS: atom_id res chain seq x y z
N MET A 1 9.70 5.73 -7.42
CA MET A 1 8.46 6.35 -6.88
C MET A 1 7.52 6.69 -8.03
N ASN A 2 6.22 6.84 -7.77
CA ASN A 2 5.23 7.33 -8.73
C ASN A 2 4.63 8.64 -8.22
N LEU A 3 4.64 9.65 -9.08
CA LEU A 3 4.04 10.95 -8.80
C LEU A 3 2.63 10.99 -9.38
N ASP A 4 1.62 11.15 -8.54
CA ASP A 4 0.25 11.46 -8.97
C ASP A 4 0.04 12.97 -8.87
N THR A 5 0.22 13.66 -9.99
CA THR A 5 0.09 15.11 -10.08
C THR A 5 -1.36 15.59 -9.95
N ARG A 6 -2.35 14.71 -10.11
CA ARG A 6 -3.77 15.05 -9.97
C ARG A 6 -4.17 15.14 -8.50
N THR A 7 -3.64 14.26 -7.66
CA THR A 7 -3.97 14.22 -6.23
C THR A 7 -2.92 14.89 -5.35
N GLY A 8 -1.77 15.25 -5.91
CA GLY A 8 -0.64 15.77 -5.14
C GLY A 8 -0.02 14.70 -4.23
N LEU A 9 -0.12 13.43 -4.63
CA LEU A 9 0.40 12.30 -3.88
C LEU A 9 1.63 11.72 -4.55
N MET A 10 2.56 11.23 -3.75
CA MET A 10 3.68 10.43 -4.21
C MET A 10 3.63 9.05 -3.55
N TRP A 11 3.80 8.02 -4.37
CA TRP A 11 3.73 6.63 -3.94
C TRP A 11 5.08 5.94 -4.05
N GLN A 12 5.37 5.06 -3.11
CA GLN A 12 6.38 4.04 -3.35
C GLN A 12 5.87 3.05 -4.42
N LYS A 13 6.73 2.72 -5.40
CA LYS A 13 6.39 1.79 -6.49
C LYS A 13 6.17 0.38 -5.97
N CYS A 14 6.98 -0.02 -4.99
CA CYS A 14 6.97 -1.35 -4.41
C CYS A 14 6.07 -1.43 -3.19
N SER A 15 5.55 -2.62 -2.91
CA SER A 15 5.04 -2.94 -1.57
C SER A 15 6.20 -2.86 -0.56
N LEU A 16 5.90 -2.51 0.69
CA LEU A 16 6.91 -2.39 1.74
C LEU A 16 7.73 -3.69 1.86
N GLY A 17 9.04 -3.55 1.99
CA GLY A 17 9.99 -4.66 2.03
C GLY A 17 10.57 -5.07 0.67
N LEU A 18 9.94 -4.63 -0.43
CA LEU A 18 10.49 -4.76 -1.78
C LEU A 18 11.18 -3.46 -2.22
N MET A 19 12.25 -3.61 -2.99
CA MET A 19 12.96 -2.51 -3.62
C MET A 19 13.49 -2.91 -5.00
N GLY A 20 13.88 -1.93 -5.81
CA GLY A 20 14.65 -2.17 -7.02
C GLY A 20 16.14 -2.22 -6.72
N ALA A 21 16.85 -3.22 -7.22
CA ALA A 21 18.31 -3.29 -7.12
C ALA A 21 19.00 -2.25 -8.03
N THR A 22 18.35 -1.90 -9.13
CA THR A 22 18.89 -1.00 -10.16
C THR A 22 17.79 -0.12 -10.74
N VAL A 23 18.12 0.76 -11.69
CA VAL A 23 17.11 1.57 -12.39
C VAL A 23 16.22 0.74 -13.33
N SER A 24 16.70 -0.42 -13.79
CA SER A 24 15.97 -1.33 -14.69
C SER A 24 15.25 -2.46 -13.95
N SER A 25 15.60 -2.70 -12.69
CA SER A 25 14.98 -3.73 -11.85
C SER A 25 14.08 -3.06 -10.80
N ILE A 26 12.80 -3.40 -10.80
CA ILE A 26 11.79 -2.71 -9.99
C ILE A 26 11.06 -3.74 -9.14
N CYS A 27 11.19 -3.61 -7.82
CA CYS A 27 10.52 -4.46 -6.82
C CYS A 27 10.88 -5.94 -6.89
N ASP A 28 12.12 -6.25 -7.29
CA ASP A 28 12.64 -7.61 -7.47
C ASP A 28 13.59 -8.05 -6.35
N VAL A 29 13.96 -7.15 -5.45
CA VAL A 29 14.81 -7.43 -4.29
C VAL A 29 14.02 -7.30 -2.99
N GLY A 30 14.25 -8.25 -2.09
CA GLY A 30 13.62 -8.31 -0.77
C GLY A 30 12.39 -9.21 -0.76
N VAL A 31 11.58 -9.06 0.28
CA VAL A 31 10.31 -9.79 0.44
C VAL A 31 9.25 -8.83 0.94
N ILE A 32 8.00 -9.05 0.54
CA ILE A 32 6.88 -8.23 1.03
C ILE A 32 6.80 -8.36 2.55
N GLN A 33 6.91 -7.23 3.24
CA GLN A 33 6.74 -7.14 4.68
C GLN A 33 5.26 -6.95 5.00
N MET A 34 4.68 -7.99 5.60
CA MET A 34 3.32 -7.96 6.09
C MET A 34 3.30 -7.50 7.54
N HIS A 35 2.33 -6.67 7.87
CA HIS A 35 2.20 -6.06 9.19
C HIS A 35 0.78 -6.23 9.72
N THR A 36 0.63 -6.32 11.05
CA THR A 36 -0.66 -6.04 11.68
C THR A 36 -1.00 -4.56 11.50
N TRP A 37 -2.27 -4.17 11.61
CA TRP A 37 -2.65 -2.79 11.32
C TRP A 37 -1.85 -1.74 12.12
N LEU A 38 -1.68 -1.98 13.43
CA LEU A 38 -0.91 -1.07 14.29
C LEU A 38 0.58 -1.03 13.92
N THR A 39 1.16 -2.18 13.54
CA THR A 39 2.57 -2.22 13.14
C THR A 39 2.77 -1.63 11.74
N ALA A 40 1.76 -1.67 10.86
CA ALA A 40 1.78 -1.04 9.55
C ALA A 40 1.84 0.49 9.66
N LEU A 41 1.03 1.07 10.55
CA LEU A 41 1.08 2.51 10.84
C LEU A 41 2.47 2.93 11.34
N LYS A 42 3.05 2.16 12.25
CA LYS A 42 4.39 2.44 12.79
C LYS A 42 5.48 2.28 11.73
N ALA A 43 5.43 1.21 10.95
CA ALA A 43 6.40 0.94 9.90
C ALA A 43 6.38 2.03 8.82
N ALA A 44 5.18 2.47 8.40
CA ALA A 44 5.06 3.54 7.41
C ALA A 44 5.65 4.86 7.90
N ASN A 45 5.34 5.28 9.15
CA ASN A 45 5.87 6.52 9.73
C ASN A 45 7.38 6.46 10.05
N ALA A 46 7.95 5.27 10.15
CA ALA A 46 9.39 5.08 10.39
C ALA A 46 10.19 4.94 9.09
N ASP A 47 9.52 4.80 7.94
CA ASP A 47 10.18 4.65 6.65
C ASP A 47 10.87 5.97 6.26
N THR A 48 12.14 5.85 5.89
CA THR A 48 12.97 6.98 5.40
C THR A 48 13.44 6.74 3.96
N GLY A 49 12.75 5.86 3.25
CA GLY A 49 13.10 5.41 1.92
C GLY A 49 13.07 6.54 0.90
N TYR A 50 13.91 6.42 -0.12
CA TYR A 50 13.96 7.33 -1.27
C TYR A 50 14.19 8.82 -0.91
N GLY A 51 14.81 9.10 0.24
CA GLY A 51 15.16 10.46 0.67
C GLY A 51 14.02 11.24 1.33
N TYR A 52 12.92 10.58 1.68
CA TYR A 52 11.77 11.20 2.35
C TYR A 52 11.47 10.48 3.66
N SER A 53 10.99 11.22 4.67
CA SER A 53 10.69 10.71 6.02
C SER A 53 9.25 10.98 6.49
N ASP A 54 8.40 11.45 5.57
CA ASP A 54 6.98 11.79 5.78
C ASP A 54 6.07 10.75 5.11
N TRP A 55 6.58 9.53 4.94
CA TRP A 55 5.78 8.41 4.46
C TRP A 55 4.71 8.03 5.49
N ARG A 56 3.55 7.63 4.98
CA ARG A 56 2.42 7.18 5.79
C ARG A 56 1.66 6.06 5.09
N LEU A 57 0.81 5.41 5.87
CA LEU A 57 -0.18 4.47 5.35
C LEU A 57 -1.30 5.27 4.64
N PRO A 58 -1.69 4.88 3.40
CA PRO A 58 -2.73 5.57 2.65
C PRO A 58 -4.09 5.41 3.33
N ASN A 59 -4.94 6.41 3.20
CA ASN A 59 -6.34 6.25 3.57
C ASN A 59 -7.06 5.36 2.53
N VAL A 60 -8.29 4.92 2.83
CA VAL A 60 -9.03 3.98 1.98
C VAL A 60 -9.30 4.54 0.58
N ASN A 61 -9.61 5.82 0.46
CA ASN A 61 -9.90 6.45 -0.83
C ASN A 61 -8.63 6.56 -1.68
N GLU A 62 -7.50 6.90 -1.06
CA GLU A 62 -6.21 6.96 -1.73
C GLU A 62 -5.80 5.59 -2.28
N LEU A 63 -5.88 4.54 -1.46
CA LEU A 63 -5.47 3.21 -1.90
C LEU A 63 -6.45 2.63 -2.94
N ALA A 64 -7.75 2.85 -2.75
CA ALA A 64 -8.78 2.43 -3.71
C ALA A 64 -8.65 3.18 -5.05
N SER A 65 -8.10 4.39 -5.07
CA SER A 65 -7.86 5.12 -6.32
C SER A 65 -6.81 4.46 -7.23
N LEU A 66 -6.04 3.49 -6.71
CA LEU A 66 -5.11 2.69 -7.49
C LEU A 66 -5.77 1.49 -8.18
N ILE A 67 -7.02 1.16 -7.82
CA ILE A 67 -7.74 0.04 -8.44
C ILE A 67 -7.98 0.36 -9.90
N ASP A 68 -7.55 -0.55 -10.77
CA ASP A 68 -7.84 -0.52 -12.19
C ASP A 68 -8.86 -1.60 -12.51
N THR A 69 -10.10 -1.20 -12.80
CA THR A 69 -11.21 -2.11 -13.08
C THR A 69 -11.07 -2.85 -14.42
N ALA A 70 -10.12 -2.46 -15.27
CA ALA A 70 -9.78 -3.21 -16.48
C ALA A 70 -8.79 -4.35 -16.21
N CYS A 71 -8.19 -4.39 -15.02
CA CYS A 71 -7.22 -5.39 -14.60
C CYS A 71 -7.83 -6.38 -13.61
N PHE A 72 -7.26 -7.58 -13.54
CA PHE A 72 -7.63 -8.62 -12.59
C PHE A 72 -6.38 -9.44 -12.23
N SER A 73 -6.20 -9.74 -10.95
CA SER A 73 -5.08 -10.54 -10.43
C SER A 73 -3.68 -10.02 -10.84
N PRO A 74 -3.28 -8.79 -10.45
CA PRO A 74 -4.02 -7.84 -9.62
C PRO A 74 -4.80 -6.77 -10.41
N ALA A 75 -5.87 -6.24 -9.82
CA ALA A 75 -6.68 -5.11 -10.31
C ALA A 75 -5.97 -3.76 -10.07
N ILE A 76 -4.78 -3.59 -10.65
CA ILE A 76 -3.95 -2.38 -10.57
C ILE A 76 -3.06 -2.29 -11.81
N ASN A 77 -2.65 -1.08 -12.18
CA ASN A 77 -1.66 -0.89 -13.23
C ASN A 77 -0.26 -1.38 -12.79
N GLU A 78 0.12 -2.58 -13.22
CA GLU A 78 1.41 -3.21 -12.85
C GLU A 78 2.64 -2.51 -13.46
N THR A 79 2.47 -1.68 -14.50
CA THR A 79 3.59 -0.86 -15.01
C THR A 79 3.98 0.23 -14.01
N LEU A 80 2.99 0.80 -13.33
CA LEU A 80 3.21 1.77 -12.26
C LEU A 80 3.54 1.09 -10.94
N PHE A 81 2.83 0.01 -10.60
CA PHE A 81 2.92 -0.68 -9.31
C PHE A 81 3.28 -2.17 -9.50
N PRO A 82 4.51 -2.46 -9.95
CA PRO A 82 4.93 -3.83 -10.23
C PRO A 82 5.03 -4.66 -8.96
N ALA A 83 4.98 -5.99 -9.13
CA ALA A 83 5.02 -6.97 -8.03
C ALA A 83 3.98 -6.69 -6.93
N THR A 84 2.83 -6.11 -7.30
CA THR A 84 1.69 -6.00 -6.37
C THR A 84 1.13 -7.38 -6.15
N SER A 85 1.01 -7.79 -4.90
CA SER A 85 0.42 -9.07 -4.54
C SER A 85 -1.10 -8.99 -4.64
N ASN A 86 -1.76 -10.09 -5.01
CA ASN A 86 -3.21 -10.21 -5.04
C ASN A 86 -3.87 -10.24 -3.65
N ASN A 87 -3.11 -10.00 -2.57
CA ASN A 87 -3.59 -10.07 -1.19
C ASN A 87 -4.11 -8.70 -0.70
N ASP A 88 -4.52 -8.68 0.57
CA ASP A 88 -5.03 -7.49 1.22
C ASP A 88 -3.94 -6.47 1.56
N TYR A 89 -4.27 -5.19 1.46
CA TYR A 89 -3.41 -4.07 1.81
C TYR A 89 -4.10 -3.15 2.83
N TRP A 90 -3.39 -2.83 3.90
CA TRP A 90 -3.92 -1.96 4.96
C TRP A 90 -4.14 -0.53 4.48
N THR A 91 -5.16 0.10 5.05
CA THR A 91 -5.37 1.55 4.98
C THR A 91 -5.30 2.16 6.39
N SER A 92 -5.06 3.47 6.47
CA SER A 92 -5.08 4.22 7.73
C SER A 92 -6.48 4.62 8.19
N THR A 93 -7.51 4.42 7.36
CA THR A 93 -8.88 4.85 7.68
C THR A 93 -9.54 3.93 8.70
N PRO A 94 -9.85 4.40 9.91
CA PRO A 94 -10.74 3.68 10.81
C PRO A 94 -12.19 3.78 10.31
N PHE A 95 -12.98 2.74 10.51
CA PHE A 95 -14.43 2.74 10.28
C PHE A 95 -15.13 2.35 11.59
N ASN A 96 -15.44 3.34 12.43
CA ASN A 96 -15.91 3.10 13.80
C ASN A 96 -14.91 2.25 14.61
N THR A 97 -15.29 1.04 15.03
CA THR A 97 -14.39 0.06 15.65
C THR A 97 -13.56 -0.73 14.65
N ASP A 98 -13.72 -0.48 13.35
CA ASP A 98 -13.21 -1.33 12.28
C ASP A 98 -12.05 -0.66 11.56
N VAL A 99 -11.35 -1.43 10.74
CA VAL A 99 -10.24 -0.95 9.90
C VAL A 99 -10.48 -1.35 8.46
N ASN A 100 -10.32 -0.41 7.54
CA ASN A 100 -10.45 -0.67 6.11
C ASN A 100 -9.16 -1.23 5.51
N TYR A 101 -9.32 -2.08 4.50
CA TYR A 101 -8.26 -2.59 3.65
C TYR A 101 -8.76 -2.70 2.21
N VAL A 102 -7.81 -2.76 1.27
CA VAL A 102 -8.09 -2.96 -0.16
C VAL A 102 -7.59 -4.34 -0.59
N TYR A 103 -8.40 -5.08 -1.31
CA TYR A 103 -8.06 -6.39 -1.87
C TYR A 103 -7.83 -6.28 -3.37
N PHE A 104 -6.57 -6.41 -3.80
CA PHE A 104 -6.20 -6.18 -5.20
C PHE A 104 -6.46 -7.36 -6.13
N LEU A 105 -6.97 -8.52 -5.69
CA LEU A 105 -7.30 -9.60 -6.66
C LEU A 105 -8.31 -9.11 -7.70
N GLN A 106 -9.42 -8.53 -7.24
CA GLN A 106 -10.49 -8.00 -8.10
C GLN A 106 -10.78 -6.51 -7.86
N GLY A 107 -10.09 -5.88 -6.91
CA GLY A 107 -10.26 -4.46 -6.63
C GLY A 107 -11.46 -4.18 -5.73
N ASP A 108 -11.45 -4.72 -4.51
CA ASP A 108 -12.52 -4.53 -3.53
C ASP A 108 -12.04 -3.73 -2.30
N ILE A 109 -12.96 -3.01 -1.67
CA ILE A 109 -12.78 -2.38 -0.37
C ILE A 109 -13.55 -3.18 0.67
N ALA A 110 -12.91 -3.53 1.78
CA ALA A 110 -13.54 -4.22 2.89
C ALA A 110 -13.09 -3.68 4.23
N SER A 111 -13.87 -3.96 5.28
CA SER A 111 -13.58 -3.57 6.67
C SER A 111 -13.52 -4.79 7.59
N ILE A 112 -12.78 -4.66 8.68
CA ILE A 112 -12.74 -5.67 9.75
C ILE A 112 -12.91 -5.05 11.13
N SER A 113 -13.93 -5.52 11.87
CA SER A 113 -14.26 -5.10 13.24
C SER A 113 -13.54 -5.92 14.32
N ASN A 114 -13.14 -7.15 14.00
CA ASN A 114 -12.66 -8.11 14.98
C ASN A 114 -11.16 -7.89 15.31
N ASN A 115 -10.84 -7.68 16.59
CA ASN A 115 -9.45 -7.53 17.07
C ASN A 115 -8.54 -8.70 16.68
N ARG A 116 -9.05 -9.92 16.56
CA ARG A 116 -8.27 -11.06 16.05
C ARG A 116 -7.86 -10.87 14.59
N LEU A 117 -8.76 -10.32 13.77
CA LEU A 117 -8.50 -10.07 12.35
C LEU A 117 -7.59 -8.85 12.14
N LYS A 118 -7.63 -7.84 13.03
CA LYS A 118 -6.68 -6.72 13.03
C LYS A 118 -5.23 -7.13 13.31
N ASN A 119 -5.07 -8.26 13.99
CA ASN A 119 -3.78 -8.88 14.28
C ASN A 119 -3.31 -9.84 13.18
N LEU A 120 -4.06 -9.99 12.08
CA LEU A 120 -3.55 -10.65 10.88
C LEU A 120 -2.63 -9.71 10.12
N ALA A 121 -1.54 -10.26 9.60
CA ALA A 121 -0.59 -9.50 8.82
C ALA A 121 -1.15 -9.29 7.40
N LYS A 122 -1.11 -8.05 6.90
CA LYS A 122 -1.48 -7.69 5.53
C LYS A 122 -0.36 -6.86 4.91
N ASN A 123 -0.40 -6.72 3.59
CA ASN A 123 0.61 -5.97 2.84
C ASN A 123 0.48 -4.46 3.12
N VAL A 124 1.57 -3.74 2.86
CA VAL A 124 1.65 -2.29 3.06
C VAL A 124 2.18 -1.64 1.80
N ARG A 125 1.55 -0.53 1.41
CA ARG A 125 2.05 0.39 0.38
C ARG A 125 2.06 1.79 0.98
N LEU A 126 3.11 2.55 0.71
CA LEU A 126 3.35 3.83 1.37
C LEU A 126 3.03 4.98 0.40
N VAL A 127 2.43 6.02 0.97
CA VAL A 127 2.11 7.26 0.28
C VAL A 127 2.64 8.45 1.09
N ARG A 128 2.92 9.55 0.42
CA ARG A 128 3.18 10.86 1.03
C ARG A 128 2.46 11.95 0.24
N GLY A 129 2.19 13.07 0.89
CA GLY A 129 1.65 14.27 0.23
C GLY A 129 2.77 15.17 -0.27
N LEU A 130 2.54 15.86 -1.38
CA LEU A 130 3.38 16.97 -1.82
C LEU A 130 2.87 18.23 -1.12
N GLN A 131 3.73 18.88 -0.33
CA GLN A 131 3.47 20.22 0.19
C GLN A 131 3.67 21.28 -0.89
#